data_AF-A0AAE1X6S0-F1
#
_entry.id   AF-A0AAE1X6S0-F1
#
_cell.length_a   1.000
_cell.length_b   1.000
_cell.length_c   1.000
_cell.angle_alpha   90.00
_cell.angle_beta   90.00
_cell.angle_gamma   90.00
#
_symmetry.space_group_name_H-M   'P 1'
#
loop_
_entity.id
_entity.type
_entity.pdbx_description
1 polymer ?
#
loop_
_entity_poly.entity_id
_entity_poly.type
_entity_poly.pdbx_seq_one_letter_code
_entity_poly.pdbx_strand_id
1 'polypeptide(L)'
;MEEFDSSTINSRSSSEPITEFSIFIEKLSPILSEMKDSFEVKGVPAMQKAVESLETDYNRAKSVMDSQNIQSSSPAKHIERLIQNLGRSLGLVLFASHDVPMANKEKIEALCKEMMNLRFDYSSDRESEFADEEEETEDEIEERQEKEIVEEEIVERRQEY
;
A
#
# COMPACT_ATOMS: atom_id res chain seq x y z
N MET A 1 36.55 26.29 29.49
CA MET A 1 35.51 25.32 29.86
C MET A 1 34.47 25.45 28.76
N GLU A 2 34.48 24.52 27.81
CA GLU A 2 33.58 24.54 26.65
C GLU A 2 32.20 24.05 27.12
N GLU A 3 31.20 24.91 26.98
CA GLU A 3 29.79 24.52 27.13
C GLU A 3 29.31 24.00 25.78
N PHE A 4 29.08 22.69 25.71
CA PHE A 4 28.42 22.04 24.58
C PHE A 4 26.90 22.25 24.72
N ASP A 5 26.35 23.13 23.90
CA ASP A 5 24.90 23.20 23.66
C ASP A 5 24.53 22.03 22.75
N SER A 6 24.04 20.94 23.35
CA SER A 6 23.55 19.78 22.61
C SER A 6 22.15 19.44 23.06
N SER A 7 21.16 19.87 22.27
CA SER A 7 20.00 19.06 21.91
C SER A 7 19.08 19.82 20.95
N THR A 8 19.36 19.71 19.66
CA THR A 8 18.29 19.72 18.65
C THR A 8 17.54 18.39 18.77
N ILE A 9 16.70 18.30 19.80
CA ILE A 9 15.66 17.26 19.87
C ILE A 9 14.64 17.59 18.78
N ASN A 10 14.81 16.96 17.63
CA ASN A 10 13.76 16.81 16.64
C ASN A 10 12.68 15.92 17.27
N SER A 11 11.86 16.52 18.14
CA SER A 11 10.67 15.90 18.69
C SER A 11 9.72 15.72 17.52
N ARG A 12 9.79 14.54 16.91
CA ARG A 12 8.80 14.07 15.94
C ARG A 12 7.50 14.01 16.73
N SER A 13 6.73 15.11 16.69
CA SER A 13 5.50 15.27 17.46
C SER A 13 4.68 13.99 17.31
N SER A 14 4.38 13.36 18.45
CA SER A 14 3.46 12.23 18.54
C SER A 14 2.06 12.75 18.20
N SER A 15 1.83 12.99 16.92
CA SER A 15 0.53 13.38 16.39
C SER A 15 -0.45 12.27 16.71
N GLU A 16 -1.59 12.64 17.29
CA GLU A 16 -2.61 11.67 17.67
C GLU A 16 -3.05 10.89 16.41
N PRO A 17 -3.22 9.56 16.48
CA PRO A 17 -3.57 8.75 15.31
C PRO A 17 -4.76 9.26 14.51
N ILE A 18 -5.75 9.85 15.18
CA ILE A 18 -6.94 10.45 14.57
C ILE A 18 -6.57 11.70 13.76
N THR A 19 -5.69 12.55 14.27
CA THR A 19 -5.20 13.75 13.58
C THR A 19 -4.44 13.36 12.32
N GLU A 20 -3.50 12.42 12.41
CA GLU A 20 -2.81 11.87 11.24
C GLU A 20 -3.80 11.30 10.22
N PHE A 21 -4.80 10.56 10.69
CA PHE A 21 -5.82 10.00 9.81
C PHE A 21 -6.60 11.08 9.06
N SER A 22 -7.03 12.13 9.74
CA SER A 22 -7.71 13.28 9.11
C SER A 22 -6.83 13.91 8.02
N ILE A 23 -5.54 14.14 8.32
CA ILE A 23 -4.58 14.71 7.38
C ILE A 23 -4.48 13.85 6.11
N PHE A 24 -4.42 12.52 6.26
CA PHE A 24 -4.38 11.60 5.13
C PHE A 24 -5.66 11.62 4.29
N ILE A 25 -6.83 11.68 4.93
CA ILE A 25 -8.12 11.81 4.23
C ILE A 25 -8.21 13.13 3.47
N GLU A 26 -7.79 14.24 4.08
CA GLU A 26 -7.75 15.56 3.47
C GLU A 26 -6.79 15.63 2.27
N LYS A 27 -5.61 15.02 2.38
CA LYS A 27 -4.63 14.90 1.27
C LYS A 27 -5.17 14.06 0.11
N LEU A 28 -5.85 12.95 0.41
CA LEU A 28 -6.35 12.01 -0.61
C LEU A 28 -7.56 12.55 -1.37
N SER A 29 -8.44 13.31 -0.70
CA SER A 29 -9.68 13.84 -1.27
C SER A 29 -9.50 14.55 -2.64
N PRO A 30 -8.62 15.56 -2.80
CA PRO A 30 -8.43 16.23 -4.07
C PRO A 30 -7.80 15.32 -5.14
N ILE A 31 -6.89 14.41 -4.75
CA ILE A 31 -6.26 13.45 -5.66
C ILE A 31 -7.29 12.50 -6.24
N LEU A 32 -8.19 11.98 -5.39
CA LEU A 32 -9.28 11.10 -5.82
C LEU A 32 -10.24 11.81 -6.77
N SER A 33 -10.61 13.07 -6.48
CA SER A 33 -11.46 13.86 -7.38
C SER A 33 -10.82 14.04 -8.75
N GLU A 34 -9.53 14.40 -8.79
CA GLU A 34 -8.78 14.59 -10.04
C GLU A 34 -8.71 13.29 -10.86
N MET A 35 -8.44 12.15 -10.23
CA MET A 35 -8.41 10.84 -10.91
C MET A 35 -9.78 10.46 -11.49
N LYS A 36 -10.87 10.76 -10.79
CA LYS A 36 -12.23 10.48 -11.29
C LYS A 36 -12.61 11.34 -12.48
N ASP A 37 -12.11 12.56 -12.55
CA ASP A 37 -12.42 13.49 -13.62
C ASP A 37 -11.52 13.29 -14.85
N SER A 38 -10.31 12.75 -14.67
CA SER A 38 -9.33 12.44 -15.72
C SER A 38 -9.88 11.60 -16.89
N PHE A 39 -9.57 12.04 -18.11
CA PHE A 39 -9.89 11.30 -19.32
C PHE A 39 -8.98 10.07 -19.50
N GLU A 40 -7.73 10.17 -19.05
CA GLU A 40 -6.75 9.08 -19.07
C GLU A 40 -7.24 7.87 -18.29
N VAL A 41 -7.77 8.09 -17.08
CA VAL A 41 -8.36 7.04 -16.23
C VAL A 41 -9.58 6.41 -16.91
N LYS A 42 -10.48 7.23 -17.48
CA LYS A 42 -11.69 6.75 -18.18
C LYS A 42 -11.38 5.98 -19.46
N GLY A 43 -10.22 6.20 -20.07
CA GLY A 43 -9.76 5.50 -21.26
C GLY A 43 -9.18 4.11 -20.99
N VAL A 44 -8.86 3.79 -19.73
CA VAL A 44 -8.17 2.53 -19.37
C VAL A 44 -8.99 1.76 -18.33
N PRO A 45 -9.64 0.65 -18.71
CA PRO A 45 -10.54 -0.09 -17.82
C PRO A 45 -9.91 -0.56 -16.51
N ALA A 46 -8.63 -0.94 -16.53
CA ALA A 46 -7.90 -1.34 -15.33
C ALA A 46 -7.71 -0.17 -14.34
N MET A 47 -7.37 1.02 -14.86
CA MET A 47 -7.24 2.24 -14.05
C MET A 47 -8.59 2.65 -13.48
N GLN A 48 -9.65 2.60 -14.28
CA GLN A 48 -11.00 2.90 -13.80
C GLN A 48 -11.38 2.01 -12.61
N LYS A 49 -11.19 0.69 -12.72
CA LYS A 49 -11.46 -0.24 -11.61
C LYS A 49 -10.60 0.02 -10.38
N ALA A 50 -9.32 0.35 -10.57
CA ALA A 50 -8.44 0.68 -9.46
C ALA A 50 -8.89 1.96 -8.73
N VAL A 51 -9.32 2.98 -9.47
CA VAL A 51 -9.86 4.24 -8.91
C VAL A 51 -11.21 4.01 -8.20
N GLU A 52 -12.09 3.17 -8.75
CA GLU A 52 -13.35 2.78 -8.10
C GLU A 52 -13.10 2.00 -6.79
N SER A 53 -12.09 1.12 -6.77
CA SER A 53 -11.67 0.41 -5.56
C SER A 53 -11.14 1.38 -4.50
N LEU A 54 -10.29 2.33 -4.91
CA LEU A 54 -9.78 3.37 -4.03
C LEU A 54 -10.91 4.27 -3.48
N GLU A 55 -11.89 4.63 -4.30
CA GLU A 55 -13.06 5.40 -3.86
C GLU A 55 -13.87 4.62 -2.81
N THR A 56 -14.05 3.32 -3.02
CA THR A 56 -14.76 2.45 -2.06
C THR A 56 -14.04 2.43 -0.70
N ASP A 57 -12.71 2.24 -0.70
CA ASP A 57 -11.92 2.26 0.53
C ASP A 57 -11.89 3.64 1.18
N TYR A 58 -11.80 4.71 0.39
CA TYR A 58 -11.86 6.09 0.87
C TYR A 58 -13.18 6.38 1.58
N ASN A 59 -14.32 6.01 0.97
CA ASN A 59 -15.64 6.21 1.56
C ASN A 59 -15.80 5.40 2.85
N ARG A 60 -15.28 4.17 2.88
CA ARG A 60 -15.26 3.33 4.09
C ARG A 60 -14.42 3.98 5.20
N ALA A 61 -13.21 4.43 4.88
CA ALA A 61 -12.31 5.08 5.81
C ALA A 61 -12.92 6.37 6.38
N LYS A 62 -13.52 7.20 5.51
CA LYS A 62 -14.20 8.43 5.89
C LYS A 62 -15.42 8.18 6.78
N SER A 63 -16.23 7.15 6.48
CA SER A 63 -17.36 6.79 7.33
C SER A 63 -16.93 6.36 8.74
N VAL A 64 -15.80 5.66 8.89
CA VAL A 64 -15.24 5.33 10.21
C VAL A 64 -14.79 6.59 10.96
N MET A 65 -14.17 7.55 10.27
CA MET A 65 -13.77 8.84 10.83
C MET A 65 -14.99 9.63 11.32
N ASP A 66 -16.02 9.77 10.48
CA ASP A 66 -17.23 10.57 10.75
C ASP A 66 -18.09 9.98 11.88
N SER A 67 -18.16 8.65 11.97
CA SER A 67 -18.95 7.96 13.00
C SER A 67 -18.32 7.98 14.40
N GLN A 68 -17.09 8.52 14.53
CA GLN A 68 -16.25 8.37 15.73
C GLN A 68 -16.18 6.92 16.23
N ASN A 69 -16.46 5.95 15.36
CA ASN A 69 -16.56 4.54 15.70
C ASN A 69 -15.19 3.87 15.72
N ILE A 70 -14.28 4.49 16.47
CA ILE A 70 -12.95 3.96 16.75
C ILE A 70 -13.01 3.31 18.14
N GLN A 71 -14.05 2.51 18.40
CA GLN A 71 -14.31 1.86 19.69
C GLN A 71 -13.52 0.55 19.87
N SER A 72 -12.34 0.44 19.26
CA SER A 72 -11.50 -0.75 19.43
C SER A 72 -10.62 -0.60 20.68
N SER A 73 -10.24 -1.73 21.28
CA SER A 73 -9.24 -1.78 22.37
C SER A 73 -7.86 -1.24 21.95
N SER A 74 -7.62 -1.03 20.66
CA SER A 74 -6.44 -0.36 20.11
C SER A 74 -6.80 0.55 18.93
N PRO A 75 -7.29 1.78 19.20
CA PRO A 75 -7.69 2.75 18.17
C PRO A 75 -6.58 3.03 17.15
N ALA A 76 -5.34 3.14 17.62
CA ALA A 76 -4.17 3.37 16.78
C ALA A 76 -3.92 2.23 15.78
N LYS A 77 -3.98 0.95 16.21
CA LYS A 77 -3.79 -0.22 15.32
C LYS A 77 -4.92 -0.32 14.28
N HIS A 78 -6.13 0.11 14.63
CA HIS A 78 -7.23 0.14 13.68
C HIS A 78 -7.04 1.24 12.62
N ILE A 79 -6.70 2.45 13.06
CA ILE A 79 -6.43 3.59 12.19
C ILE A 79 -5.25 3.31 11.25
N GLU A 80 -4.16 2.76 11.76
CA GLU A 80 -3.00 2.39 10.94
C GLU A 80 -3.41 1.46 9.79
N ARG A 81 -4.21 0.44 10.08
CA ARG A 81 -4.70 -0.50 9.05
C ARG A 81 -5.59 0.20 8.01
N LEU A 82 -6.43 1.14 8.41
CA LEU A 82 -7.23 1.94 7.47
C LEU A 82 -6.34 2.76 6.55
N ILE A 83 -5.36 3.47 7.11
CA ILE A 83 -4.42 4.29 6.34
C ILE A 83 -3.61 3.42 5.36
N GLN A 84 -3.07 2.30 5.81
CA GLN A 84 -2.31 1.41 4.94
C GLN A 84 -3.17 0.76 3.86
N ASN A 85 -4.46 0.48 4.13
CA ASN A 85 -5.37 -0.03 3.10
C ASN A 85 -5.60 1.01 1.99
N LEU A 86 -5.75 2.30 2.35
CA LEU A 86 -5.76 3.38 1.35
C LEU A 86 -4.44 3.42 0.57
N GLY A 87 -3.31 3.27 1.26
CA GLY A 87 -1.99 3.16 0.63
C GLY A 87 -1.91 2.01 -0.39
N ARG A 88 -2.41 0.82 -0.05
CA ARG A 88 -2.47 -0.34 -0.96
C ARG A 88 -3.34 -0.04 -2.19
N SER A 89 -4.50 0.57 -2.00
CA SER A 89 -5.39 0.93 -3.11
C SER A 89 -4.81 2.02 -4.01
N LEU A 90 -4.02 2.96 -3.47
CA LEU A 90 -3.20 3.87 -4.29
C LEU A 90 -2.12 3.11 -5.07
N GLY A 91 -1.50 2.11 -4.45
CA GLY A 91 -0.54 1.21 -5.13
C GLY A 91 -1.16 0.48 -6.31
N LEU A 92 -2.42 0.04 -6.21
CA LEU A 92 -3.16 -0.54 -7.34
C LEU A 92 -3.39 0.46 -8.47
N VAL A 93 -3.68 1.72 -8.15
CA VAL A 93 -3.83 2.79 -9.16
C VAL A 93 -2.49 3.00 -9.88
N LEU A 94 -1.38 3.10 -9.15
CA LEU A 94 -0.03 3.26 -9.72
C LEU A 94 0.36 2.08 -10.60
N PHE A 95 0.02 0.87 -10.17
CA PHE A 95 0.25 -0.34 -10.96
C PHE A 95 -0.57 -0.33 -12.25
N ALA A 96 -1.86 0.01 -12.16
CA ALA A 96 -2.74 0.09 -13.32
C ALA A 96 -2.36 1.22 -14.30
N SER A 97 -1.68 2.26 -13.82
CA SER A 97 -1.24 3.41 -14.62
C SER A 97 0.24 3.39 -15.01
N HIS A 98 0.92 2.25 -14.88
CA HIS A 98 2.38 2.20 -15.09
C HIS A 98 2.81 2.75 -16.47
N ASP A 99 2.05 2.44 -17.52
CA ASP A 99 2.29 2.87 -18.91
C ASP A 99 1.57 4.18 -19.30
N VAL A 100 0.77 4.76 -18.42
CA VAL A 100 -0.08 5.92 -18.73
C VAL A 100 0.46 7.15 -18.02
N PRO A 101 0.78 8.23 -18.77
CA PRO A 101 1.18 9.48 -18.14
C PRO A 101 0.03 10.04 -17.30
N MET A 102 0.27 10.25 -16.00
CA MET A 102 -0.67 10.88 -15.08
C MET A 102 -0.04 12.16 -14.51
N ALA A 103 -0.75 13.28 -14.59
CA ALA A 103 -0.26 14.58 -14.15
C ALA A 103 0.10 14.62 -12.65
N ASN A 104 -0.55 13.79 -11.83
CA ASN A 104 -0.37 13.72 -10.39
C ASN A 104 0.33 12.43 -9.91
N LYS A 105 0.98 11.67 -10.81
CA LYS A 105 1.63 10.38 -10.48
C LYS A 105 2.58 10.47 -9.30
N GLU A 106 3.50 11.44 -9.30
CA GLU A 106 4.47 11.64 -8.23
C GLU A 106 3.81 11.93 -6.87
N LYS A 107 2.71 12.69 -6.87
CA LYS A 107 1.94 12.99 -5.65
C LYS A 107 1.26 11.72 -5.11
N ILE A 108 0.72 10.89 -6.00
CA ILE A 108 0.12 9.60 -5.66
C ILE A 108 1.18 8.66 -5.10
N GLU A 109 2.36 8.57 -5.72
CA GLU A 109 3.50 7.76 -5.27
C GLU A 109 3.97 8.19 -3.88
N ALA A 110 4.16 9.50 -3.65
CA ALA A 110 4.56 10.03 -2.37
C ALA A 110 3.52 9.70 -1.28
N LEU A 111 2.23 9.95 -1.55
CA LEU A 111 1.16 9.67 -0.58
C LEU A 111 1.03 8.17 -0.29
N CYS A 112 1.10 7.33 -1.32
CA CYS A 112 1.10 5.87 -1.18
C CYS A 112 2.22 5.42 -0.25
N LYS A 113 3.44 5.92 -0.46
CA LYS A 113 4.60 5.63 0.38
C LYS A 113 4.43 6.12 1.82
N GLU A 114 3.93 7.35 2.03
CA GLU A 114 3.63 7.88 3.36
C GLU A 114 2.63 6.98 4.11
N MET A 115 1.51 6.64 3.47
CA MET A 115 0.45 5.81 4.06
C MET A 115 0.91 4.38 4.37
N MET A 116 1.72 3.78 3.51
CA MET A 116 2.21 2.40 3.71
C MET A 116 3.29 2.30 4.79
N ASN A 117 4.08 3.37 5.00
CA ASN A 117 5.16 3.40 5.99
C ASN A 117 4.73 3.96 7.35
N LEU A 118 3.49 4.42 7.49
CA LEU A 118 2.98 4.88 8.76
C LEU A 118 2.96 3.73 9.78
N ARG A 119 3.61 3.96 10.93
CA ARG A 119 3.59 3.09 12.10
C ARG A 119 3.34 3.97 13.32
N PHE A 120 2.33 3.65 14.12
CA PHE A 120 2.13 4.30 15.41
C PHE A 120 2.90 3.55 16.50
N ASP A 121 3.50 4.29 17.44
CA ASP A 121 4.15 3.69 18.58
C ASP A 121 3.09 3.17 19.55
N TYR A 122 2.91 1.85 19.52
CA TYR A 122 2.07 1.15 20.48
C TYR A 122 2.88 0.95 21.75
N SER A 123 2.93 1.94 22.64
CA SER A 123 3.53 1.81 23.96
C SER A 123 2.67 0.89 24.87
N SER A 124 2.51 -0.37 24.47
CA SER A 124 1.90 -1.47 25.22
C SER A 124 2.09 -2.77 24.44
N ASP A 125 3.33 -3.15 24.18
CA ASP A 125 3.76 -4.54 24.15
C ASP A 125 5.20 -4.48 24.71
N ARG A 126 5.41 -5.02 25.92
CA ARG A 126 6.74 -5.08 26.52
C ARG A 126 7.67 -5.75 25.50
N GLU A 127 8.85 -5.16 25.34
CA GLU A 127 10.01 -5.78 24.71
C GLU A 127 10.09 -7.27 25.11
N SER A 128 9.90 -8.16 24.14
CA SER A 128 10.60 -9.43 24.13
C SER A 128 11.57 -9.33 22.99
N GLU A 129 12.76 -8.86 23.34
CA GLU A 129 13.98 -8.94 22.57
C GLU A 129 14.19 -10.39 22.14
N PHE A 130 13.81 -10.69 20.90
CA PHE A 130 14.44 -11.74 20.12
C PHE A 130 15.11 -11.01 18.96
N ALA A 131 16.35 -10.59 19.22
CA ALA A 131 17.32 -10.42 18.17
C ALA A 131 17.54 -11.81 17.56
N ASP A 132 16.81 -12.13 16.49
CA ASP A 132 17.27 -13.17 15.58
C ASP A 132 18.46 -12.56 14.85
N GLU A 133 19.64 -12.96 15.30
CA GLU A 133 20.89 -12.81 14.58
C GLU A 133 20.68 -13.31 13.15
N GLU A 134 20.99 -12.47 12.17
CA GLU A 134 21.03 -12.85 10.76
C GLU A 134 22.11 -13.94 10.60
N GLU A 135 21.70 -15.21 10.69
CA GLU A 135 22.51 -16.34 10.27
C GLU A 135 22.47 -16.35 8.72
N GLU A 136 23.51 -15.78 8.11
CA GLU A 136 23.80 -15.95 6.69
C GLU A 136 23.88 -17.46 6.38
N THR A 137 22.79 -18.02 5.86
CA THR A 137 22.79 -19.34 5.24
C THR A 137 22.90 -19.13 3.74
N GLU A 138 24.11 -19.39 3.22
CA GLU A 138 24.38 -19.57 1.80
C GLU A 138 23.60 -20.81 1.32
N ASP A 139 22.34 -20.62 0.91
CA ASP A 139 21.60 -21.68 0.24
C ASP A 139 22.05 -21.77 -1.24
N GLU A 140 22.82 -22.83 -1.49
CA GLU A 140 23.27 -23.27 -2.81
C GLU A 140 22.10 -23.39 -3.80
N ILE A 141 22.30 -22.82 -4.99
CA ILE A 141 21.38 -22.88 -6.12
C ILE A 141 21.44 -24.30 -6.72
N GLU A 142 20.46 -25.16 -6.43
CA GLU A 142 20.23 -26.38 -7.22
C GLU A 142 19.40 -26.04 -8.47
N GLU A 143 20.08 -25.87 -9.61
CA GLU A 143 19.47 -25.91 -10.94
C GLU A 143 18.74 -27.25 -11.15
N ARG A 144 17.41 -27.24 -11.17
CA ARG A 144 16.62 -28.37 -11.70
C ARG A 144 16.20 -28.07 -13.13
N GLN A 145 16.89 -28.75 -14.04
CA GLN A 145 16.65 -28.77 -15.47
C GLN A 145 15.24 -29.27 -15.84
N GLU A 146 14.79 -28.75 -16.99
CA GLU A 146 13.50 -28.86 -17.64
C GLU A 146 13.06 -30.31 -17.92
N LYS A 147 11.74 -30.55 -17.87
CA LYS A 147 11.10 -31.56 -18.71
C LYS A 147 9.89 -30.96 -19.42
N GLU A 148 10.17 -30.54 -20.65
CA GLU A 148 9.25 -30.37 -21.76
C GLU A 148 8.34 -31.61 -21.87
N ILE A 149 7.03 -31.43 -21.70
CA ILE A 149 6.04 -32.45 -22.04
C ILE A 149 5.51 -32.06 -23.42
N VAL A 150 6.01 -32.76 -24.44
CA VAL A 150 5.55 -32.66 -25.82
C VAL A 150 4.15 -33.24 -25.94
N GLU A 151 3.21 -32.46 -26.45
CA GLU A 151 1.91 -32.91 -26.95
C GLU A 151 2.13 -33.84 -28.16
N GLU A 152 1.70 -35.10 -28.07
CA GLU A 152 1.48 -35.93 -29.27
C GLU A 152 -0.03 -36.17 -29.45
N GLU A 153 -0.56 -35.38 -30.37
CA GLU A 153 -1.87 -35.49 -30.99
C GLU A 153 -1.91 -36.73 -31.89
N ILE A 154 -2.57 -37.82 -31.48
CA ILE A 154 -2.84 -38.97 -32.38
C ILE A 154 -4.23 -38.78 -33.00
N VAL A 155 -4.26 -38.14 -34.17
CA VAL A 155 -5.37 -38.20 -35.13
C VAL A 155 -5.10 -39.36 -36.09
N GLU A 156 -5.68 -40.54 -35.85
CA GLU A 156 -5.78 -41.57 -36.88
C GLU A 156 -7.11 -41.39 -37.66
N ARG A 157 -7.06 -40.60 -38.72
CA ARG A 157 -7.94 -40.80 -39.89
C ARG A 157 -7.34 -41.94 -40.72
N ARG A 158 -8.03 -43.07 -40.83
CA ARG A 158 -7.85 -44.00 -41.96
C ARG A 158 -8.89 -43.69 -43.03
N GLN A 159 -8.42 -43.32 -44.21
CA GLN A 159 -9.16 -43.41 -45.47
C GLN A 159 -8.92 -44.78 -46.12
N GLU A 160 -10.04 -45.36 -46.59
CA GLU A 160 -10.25 -46.10 -47.86
C GLU A 160 -9.43 -47.37 -48.17
N TYR A 161 -10.14 -48.50 -48.28
CA TYR A 161 -10.44 -49.18 -49.57
C TYR A 161 -11.78 -49.94 -49.46
#